data_AF-Q4KP10-F1
#
_entry.id   AF-Q4KP10-F1
#
_cell.length_a   1.000
_cell.length_b   1.000
_cell.length_c   1.000
_cell.angle_alpha   90.00
_cell.angle_beta   90.00
_cell.angle_gamma   90.00
#
_symmetry.space_group_name_H-M   'P 1'
#
loop_
_entity.id
_entity.type
_entity.pdbx_description
1 polymer ?
#
loop_
_entity_poly.entity_id
_entity_poly.type
_entity_poly.pdbx_seq_one_letter_code
_entity_poly.pdbx_strand_id
1 'polypeptide(L)'
;MWIKWIATLVAFGALVQSAVACPSQCSCSGTAVDCRSRRLTSVPAGIPTNTEYLYLNSNKITKLEPGVFDRLVNLQKLWLYSNQLTSLPAGVFDNLKSLTHIYLFNNPWDCACSDILYLSRWISQHPALVFQDWDVDPDSARCSGTNTPVRAVTEASTSPSKCPGYVATTTTPTTTTPEFIPETTTSPQPVITTQKPKHLMNFNCTSILERKNDGGDCGKPACTTLLNCANFLSCLCSTCALCRKR
;
A
#
# COMPACT_ATOMS: atom_id res chain seq x y z
N MET A 1 -45.02 -8.65 63.36
CA MET A 1 -45.44 -8.77 61.95
C MET A 1 -45.12 -7.43 61.27
N TRP A 2 -43.98 -7.23 60.60
CA TRP A 2 -43.59 -7.75 59.27
C TRP A 2 -44.61 -7.28 58.23
N ILE A 3 -44.34 -6.36 57.29
CA ILE A 3 -43.23 -6.31 56.32
C ILE A 3 -42.98 -4.86 55.88
N LYS A 4 -41.69 -4.51 55.77
CA LYS A 4 -41.17 -3.32 55.08
C LYS A 4 -41.38 -3.51 53.57
N TRP A 5 -42.02 -2.55 52.88
CA TRP A 5 -41.96 -2.49 51.43
C TRP A 5 -40.57 -2.01 51.02
N ILE A 6 -39.74 -2.94 50.60
CA ILE A 6 -38.43 -2.69 50.01
C ILE A 6 -38.69 -2.04 48.65
N ALA A 7 -38.34 -0.77 48.51
CA ALA A 7 -38.16 -0.14 47.22
C ALA A 7 -36.91 -0.74 46.56
N THR A 8 -37.08 -1.80 45.78
CA THR A 8 -36.04 -2.29 44.90
C THR A 8 -35.90 -1.31 43.74
N LEU A 9 -35.01 -0.33 43.93
CA LEU A 9 -34.36 0.39 42.84
C LEU A 9 -33.60 -0.65 42.00
N VAL A 10 -34.28 -1.23 41.01
CA VAL A 10 -33.57 -1.83 39.88
C VAL A 10 -32.99 -0.65 39.11
N ALA A 11 -31.77 -0.28 39.47
CA ALA A 11 -30.89 0.44 38.57
C ALA A 11 -30.74 -0.46 37.35
N PHE A 12 -31.61 -0.26 36.35
CA PHE A 12 -31.24 -0.57 34.98
C PHE A 12 -30.00 0.27 34.72
N GLY A 13 -28.84 -0.33 34.94
CA GLY A 13 -27.63 0.10 34.28
C GLY A 13 -28.00 0.13 32.82
N ALA A 14 -28.32 1.33 32.33
CA ALA A 14 -28.30 1.59 30.92
C ALA A 14 -26.89 1.15 30.52
N LEU A 15 -26.81 -0.01 29.86
CA LEU A 15 -25.76 -0.24 28.90
C LEU A 15 -25.88 0.98 28.00
N VAL A 16 -25.04 1.99 28.28
CA VAL A 16 -24.70 2.99 27.29
C VAL A 16 -23.91 2.20 26.28
N GLN A 17 -24.64 1.42 25.47
CA GLN A 17 -24.19 0.98 24.19
C GLN A 17 -23.84 2.31 23.56
N SER A 18 -22.54 2.61 23.51
CA SER A 18 -22.04 3.78 22.83
C SER A 18 -22.57 3.61 21.43
N ALA A 19 -23.71 4.26 21.15
CA ALA A 19 -24.28 4.29 19.83
C ALA A 19 -23.20 5.04 19.06
N VAL A 20 -22.36 4.29 18.35
CA VAL A 20 -21.38 4.88 17.46
C VAL A 20 -22.21 5.63 16.45
N ALA A 21 -22.31 6.93 16.69
CA ALA A 21 -23.32 7.75 16.07
C ALA A 21 -23.05 7.80 14.58
N CYS A 22 -24.12 7.75 13.79
CA CYS A 22 -24.00 7.99 12.36
C CYS A 22 -23.33 9.36 12.14
N PRO A 23 -22.34 9.48 11.23
CA PRO A 23 -21.78 10.78 10.90
C PRO A 23 -22.90 11.75 10.50
N SER A 24 -22.88 12.98 11.04
CA SER A 24 -24.00 13.94 10.90
C SER A 24 -24.31 14.32 9.45
N GLN A 25 -23.35 14.14 8.55
CA GLN A 25 -23.45 14.42 7.12
C GLN A 25 -23.93 13.20 6.32
N CYS A 26 -24.22 12.07 6.97
CA CYS A 26 -24.56 10.78 6.36
C CYS A 26 -25.89 10.25 6.90
N SER A 27 -26.40 9.19 6.27
CA SER A 27 -27.54 8.41 6.75
C SER A 27 -27.08 6.99 7.00
N CYS A 28 -27.49 6.40 8.12
CA CYS A 28 -27.08 5.04 8.48
C CYS A 28 -28.29 4.13 8.63
N SER A 29 -28.20 2.92 8.10
CA SER A 29 -29.23 1.89 8.20
C SER A 29 -28.57 0.51 8.33
N GLY A 30 -28.74 -0.13 9.49
CA GLY A 30 -28.01 -1.36 9.80
C GLY A 30 -26.49 -1.13 9.78
N THR A 31 -25.78 -1.89 8.95
CA THR A 31 -24.32 -1.79 8.73
C THR A 31 -23.96 -0.91 7.53
N ALA A 32 -24.95 -0.26 6.89
CA ALA A 32 -24.71 0.63 5.76
C ALA A 32 -24.60 2.10 6.20
N VAL A 33 -23.58 2.78 5.69
CA VAL A 33 -23.33 4.21 5.89
C VAL A 33 -23.37 4.91 4.54
N ASP A 34 -24.42 5.71 4.34
CA ASP A 34 -24.70 6.42 3.10
C ASP A 34 -24.32 7.90 3.21
N CYS A 35 -23.22 8.25 2.55
CA CYS A 35 -22.69 9.61 2.45
C CYS A 35 -22.68 10.12 1.00
N ARG A 36 -23.43 9.48 0.08
CA ARG A 36 -23.38 9.80 -1.35
C ARG A 36 -24.01 11.16 -1.67
N SER A 37 -23.46 11.87 -2.66
CA SER A 37 -24.05 13.15 -3.15
C SER A 37 -24.21 14.24 -2.08
N ARG A 38 -23.32 14.28 -1.09
CA ARG A 38 -23.35 15.24 0.04
C ARG A 38 -22.35 16.39 -0.12
N ARG A 39 -21.67 16.50 -1.27
CA ARG A 39 -20.62 17.51 -1.57
C ARG A 39 -19.44 17.47 -0.59
N LEU A 40 -19.17 16.29 -0.03
CA LEU A 40 -18.08 16.10 0.93
C LEU A 40 -16.73 16.36 0.28
N THR A 41 -15.85 17.08 0.97
CA THR A 41 -14.46 17.33 0.54
C THR A 41 -13.46 16.37 1.19
N SER A 42 -13.90 15.60 2.19
CA SER A 42 -13.13 14.60 2.91
C SER A 42 -14.05 13.47 3.40
N VAL A 43 -13.48 12.34 3.78
CA VAL A 43 -14.24 11.26 4.45
C VAL A 43 -14.73 11.76 5.82
N PRO A 44 -16.02 11.60 6.18
CA PRO A 44 -16.54 11.99 7.48
C PRO A 44 -15.88 11.22 8.62
N ALA A 45 -15.60 11.90 9.73
CA ALA A 45 -15.13 11.26 10.95
C ALA A 45 -16.25 10.43 11.62
N GLY A 46 -15.85 9.43 12.41
CA GLY A 46 -16.79 8.67 13.24
C GLY A 46 -17.64 7.64 12.48
N ILE A 47 -17.17 7.15 11.32
CA ILE A 47 -17.81 6.01 10.64
C ILE A 47 -17.83 4.79 11.60
N PRO A 48 -19.00 4.18 11.86
CA PRO A 48 -19.10 3.01 12.73
C PRO A 48 -18.21 1.85 12.28
N THR A 49 -17.51 1.20 13.22
CA THR A 49 -16.55 0.12 12.91
C THR A 49 -17.20 -1.18 12.45
N ASN A 50 -18.52 -1.33 12.66
CA ASN A 50 -19.34 -2.41 12.12
C ASN A 50 -19.88 -2.13 10.71
N THR A 51 -19.40 -1.07 10.03
CA THR A 51 -19.83 -0.74 8.67
C THR A 51 -19.39 -1.83 7.69
N GLU A 52 -20.33 -2.33 6.91
CA GLU A 52 -20.10 -3.30 5.82
C GLU A 52 -20.22 -2.64 4.44
N TYR A 53 -21.03 -1.59 4.32
CA TYR A 53 -21.32 -0.88 3.08
C TYR A 53 -21.10 0.62 3.26
N LEU A 54 -20.11 1.19 2.57
CA LEU A 54 -19.74 2.60 2.69
C LEU A 54 -19.88 3.33 1.35
N TYR A 55 -20.89 4.19 1.25
CA TYR A 55 -21.16 4.99 0.06
C TYR A 55 -20.54 6.37 0.20
N LEU A 56 -19.43 6.63 -0.48
CA LEU A 56 -18.75 7.94 -0.52
C LEU A 56 -18.74 8.55 -1.93
N ASN A 57 -19.45 7.94 -2.87
CA ASN A 57 -19.47 8.35 -4.27
C ASN A 57 -20.22 9.66 -4.52
N SER A 58 -19.97 10.26 -5.69
CA SER A 58 -20.62 11.50 -6.14
C SER A 58 -20.37 12.67 -5.17
N ASN A 59 -19.15 12.77 -4.65
CA ASN A 59 -18.73 13.83 -3.73
C ASN A 59 -17.58 14.65 -4.36
N LYS A 60 -16.88 15.44 -3.55
CA LYS A 60 -15.75 16.29 -3.95
C LYS A 60 -14.49 15.94 -3.15
N ILE A 61 -14.34 14.67 -2.76
CA ILE A 61 -13.22 14.23 -1.94
C ILE A 61 -11.95 14.30 -2.78
N THR A 62 -10.97 15.08 -2.33
CA THR A 62 -9.72 15.33 -3.07
C THR A 62 -8.56 14.44 -2.60
N LYS A 63 -8.61 14.00 -1.34
CA LYS A 63 -7.61 13.11 -0.73
C LYS A 63 -8.23 12.22 0.34
N LEU A 64 -7.59 11.09 0.58
CA LEU A 64 -7.83 10.26 1.76
C LEU A 64 -6.70 10.49 2.76
N GLU A 65 -7.03 10.58 4.04
CA GLU A 65 -6.03 10.61 5.10
C GLU A 65 -5.45 9.20 5.30
N PRO A 66 -4.15 9.05 5.62
CA PRO A 66 -3.56 7.76 5.94
C PRO A 66 -4.35 7.04 7.04
N GLY A 67 -4.64 5.76 6.84
CA GLY A 67 -5.37 4.94 7.81
C GLY A 67 -6.84 5.27 8.03
N VAL A 68 -7.44 6.12 7.19
CA VAL A 68 -8.86 6.54 7.33
C VAL A 68 -9.85 5.36 7.36
N PHE A 69 -9.49 4.22 6.77
CA PHE A 69 -10.31 3.01 6.75
C PHE A 69 -9.81 1.88 7.66
N ASP A 70 -8.74 2.10 8.43
CA ASP A 70 -8.06 1.02 9.19
C ASP A 70 -8.97 0.28 10.17
N ARG A 71 -9.95 0.99 10.74
CA ARG A 71 -10.89 0.43 11.72
C ARG A 71 -12.10 -0.25 11.07
N LEU A 72 -12.26 -0.14 9.75
CA LEU A 72 -13.41 -0.68 9.02
C LEU A 72 -13.12 -2.11 8.52
N VAL A 73 -12.66 -2.97 9.43
CA VAL A 73 -12.21 -4.35 9.09
C VAL A 73 -13.34 -5.22 8.52
N ASN A 74 -14.59 -4.89 8.82
CA ASN A 74 -15.79 -5.56 8.32
C ASN A 74 -16.29 -5.03 6.97
N LEU A 75 -15.62 -4.02 6.40
CA LEU A 75 -16.08 -3.36 5.18
C LEU A 75 -16.01 -4.30 3.99
N GLN A 76 -17.16 -4.53 3.35
CA GLN A 76 -17.31 -5.43 2.21
C GLN A 76 -17.37 -4.66 0.90
N LYS A 77 -18.06 -3.52 0.89
CA LYS A 77 -18.25 -2.70 -0.32
C LYS A 77 -17.92 -1.24 -0.06
N LEU A 78 -17.06 -0.68 -0.91
CA LEU A 78 -16.59 0.69 -0.82
C LEU A 78 -16.81 1.42 -2.16
N TRP A 79 -17.67 2.44 -2.15
CA TRP A 79 -17.92 3.28 -3.32
C TRP A 79 -17.18 4.60 -3.20
N LEU A 80 -16.14 4.81 -4.02
CA LEU A 80 -15.35 6.05 -4.10
C LEU A 80 -15.44 6.73 -5.48
N TYR A 81 -16.20 6.15 -6.41
CA TYR A 81 -16.35 6.68 -7.77
C TYR A 81 -16.97 8.08 -7.81
N SER A 82 -16.72 8.83 -8.88
CA SER A 82 -17.21 10.21 -9.06
C SER A 82 -16.79 11.13 -7.89
N ASN A 83 -15.49 11.17 -7.63
CA ASN A 83 -14.84 12.08 -6.66
C ASN A 83 -13.70 12.86 -7.37
N GLN A 84 -12.79 13.48 -6.61
CA GLN A 84 -11.67 14.27 -7.12
C GLN A 84 -10.32 13.70 -6.65
N LEU A 85 -10.26 12.39 -6.43
CA LEU A 85 -9.04 11.72 -5.99
C LEU A 85 -8.02 11.68 -7.13
N THR A 86 -6.79 12.11 -6.85
CA THR A 86 -5.68 12.08 -7.82
C THR A 86 -4.69 10.96 -7.51
N SER A 87 -4.50 10.62 -6.24
CA SER A 87 -3.71 9.48 -5.76
C SER A 87 -4.30 8.96 -4.44
N LEU A 88 -3.72 7.89 -3.90
CA LEU A 88 -4.11 7.32 -2.61
C LEU A 88 -2.89 7.16 -1.71
N PRO A 89 -3.01 7.41 -0.40
CA PRO A 89 -1.92 7.15 0.53
C PRO A 89 -1.59 5.66 0.55
N ALA A 90 -0.30 5.34 0.69
CA ALA A 90 0.15 3.98 0.78
C ALA A 90 -0.52 3.26 1.97
N GLY A 91 -1.00 2.05 1.71
CA GLY A 91 -1.57 1.17 2.71
C GLY A 91 -3.04 1.43 3.09
N VAL A 92 -3.72 2.40 2.47
CA VAL A 92 -5.08 2.82 2.86
C VAL A 92 -6.14 1.71 2.82
N PHE A 93 -5.89 0.63 2.07
CA PHE A 93 -6.77 -0.54 1.98
C PHE A 93 -6.24 -1.77 2.71
N ASP A 94 -5.08 -1.71 3.36
CA ASP A 94 -4.37 -2.90 3.84
C ASP A 94 -5.15 -3.64 4.94
N ASN A 95 -5.96 -2.91 5.73
CA ASN A 95 -6.77 -3.45 6.81
C ASN A 95 -8.19 -3.86 6.40
N LEU A 96 -8.58 -3.65 5.13
CA LEU A 96 -9.91 -3.99 4.61
C LEU A 96 -10.00 -5.48 4.24
N LYS A 97 -9.86 -6.36 5.23
CA LYS A 97 -9.74 -7.81 5.03
C LYS A 97 -11.01 -8.48 4.49
N SER A 98 -12.17 -7.88 4.70
CA SER A 98 -13.46 -8.37 4.21
C SER A 98 -13.90 -7.75 2.88
N LEU A 99 -13.05 -6.94 2.24
CA LEU A 99 -13.43 -6.21 1.02
C LEU A 99 -13.67 -7.17 -0.14
N THR A 100 -14.82 -7.02 -0.79
CA THR A 100 -15.22 -7.80 -1.96
C THR A 100 -15.46 -6.93 -3.19
N HIS A 101 -15.85 -5.67 -3.00
CA HIS A 101 -16.13 -4.74 -4.08
C HIS A 101 -15.58 -3.35 -3.76
N ILE A 102 -14.84 -2.78 -4.71
CA ILE A 102 -14.43 -1.38 -4.68
C ILE A 102 -14.70 -0.72 -6.03
N TYR A 103 -15.22 0.50 -5.99
CA TYR A 103 -15.58 1.28 -7.16
C TYR A 103 -14.76 2.58 -7.18
N LEU A 104 -13.87 2.71 -8.16
CA LEU A 104 -12.84 3.77 -8.23
C LEU A 104 -12.91 4.63 -9.49
N PHE A 105 -13.78 4.28 -10.44
CA PHE A 105 -13.96 4.96 -11.72
C PHE A 105 -14.39 6.43 -11.54
N ASN A 106 -14.28 7.24 -12.60
CA ASN A 106 -14.61 8.67 -12.57
C ASN A 106 -13.90 9.45 -11.44
N ASN A 107 -12.59 9.22 -11.30
CA ASN A 107 -11.69 10.05 -10.50
C ASN A 107 -10.53 10.52 -11.40
N PRO A 108 -10.01 11.75 -11.23
CA PRO A 108 -8.94 12.30 -12.05
C PRO A 108 -7.56 11.78 -11.60
N TRP A 109 -7.33 10.46 -11.69
CA TRP A 109 -6.09 9.83 -11.24
C TRP A 109 -4.85 10.43 -11.93
N ASP A 110 -3.93 11.02 -11.16
CA ASP A 110 -2.69 11.60 -11.67
C ASP A 110 -1.64 10.50 -11.81
N CYS A 111 -1.54 9.93 -13.00
CA CYS A 111 -0.60 8.87 -13.30
C CYS A 111 0.82 9.37 -13.63
N ALA A 112 1.06 10.68 -13.63
CA ALA A 112 2.40 11.22 -13.85
C ALA A 112 3.18 11.30 -12.53
N CYS A 113 2.49 11.58 -11.43
CA CYS A 113 3.04 11.55 -10.07
C CYS A 113 3.30 10.11 -9.58
N SER A 114 4.41 9.88 -8.87
CA SER A 114 4.77 8.55 -8.32
C SER A 114 3.83 8.05 -7.21
N ASP A 115 3.04 8.91 -6.59
CA ASP A 115 2.10 8.51 -5.52
C ASP A 115 1.01 7.56 -6.03
N ILE A 116 0.76 7.55 -7.36
CA ILE A 116 -0.19 6.62 -7.98
C ILE A 116 0.24 5.15 -7.87
N LEU A 117 1.54 4.88 -7.65
CA LEU A 117 2.10 3.53 -7.70
C LEU A 117 1.48 2.58 -6.67
N TYR A 118 1.04 3.09 -5.52
CA TYR A 118 0.30 2.28 -4.56
C TYR A 118 -0.99 1.73 -5.19
N LEU A 119 -1.84 2.61 -5.73
CA LEU A 119 -3.10 2.22 -6.32
C LEU A 119 -2.90 1.32 -7.54
N SER A 120 -1.94 1.65 -8.40
CA SER A 120 -1.60 0.86 -9.59
C SER A 120 -1.24 -0.59 -9.24
N ARG A 121 -0.35 -0.77 -8.25
CA ARG A 121 0.04 -2.10 -7.75
C ARG A 121 -1.13 -2.81 -7.05
N TRP A 122 -1.90 -2.08 -6.24
CA TRP A 122 -3.02 -2.67 -5.51
C TRP A 122 -4.09 -3.24 -6.45
N ILE A 123 -4.47 -2.49 -7.49
CA ILE A 123 -5.42 -2.99 -8.52
C ILE A 123 -4.83 -4.20 -9.25
N SER A 124 -3.55 -4.16 -9.60
CA SER A 124 -2.87 -5.27 -10.27
C SER A 124 -2.86 -6.56 -9.45
N GLN A 125 -2.78 -6.44 -8.12
CA GLN A 125 -2.81 -7.57 -7.19
C GLN A 125 -4.23 -8.05 -6.87
N HIS A 126 -5.23 -7.16 -6.96
CA HIS A 126 -6.62 -7.44 -6.59
C HIS A 126 -7.63 -7.13 -7.71
N PRO A 127 -7.40 -7.59 -8.96
CA PRO A 127 -8.23 -7.18 -10.10
C PRO A 127 -9.70 -7.62 -9.95
N ALA A 128 -9.95 -8.75 -9.29
CA ALA A 128 -11.29 -9.28 -9.06
C ALA A 128 -12.15 -8.46 -8.07
N LEU A 129 -11.55 -7.52 -7.33
CA LEU A 129 -12.27 -6.69 -6.36
C LEU A 129 -12.73 -5.36 -6.95
N VAL A 130 -12.25 -4.98 -8.14
CA VAL A 130 -12.53 -3.67 -8.75
C VAL A 130 -13.71 -3.81 -9.70
N PHE A 131 -14.76 -3.03 -9.45
CA PHE A 131 -16.01 -3.09 -10.20
C PHE A 131 -16.33 -1.76 -10.88
N GLN A 132 -17.00 -1.87 -12.02
CA GLN A 132 -17.75 -0.79 -12.64
C GLN A 132 -19.19 -1.28 -12.86
N ASP A 133 -20.15 -0.54 -12.30
CA ASP A 133 -21.56 -0.94 -12.25
C ASP A 133 -21.77 -2.32 -11.60
N TRP A 134 -21.95 -3.37 -12.42
CA TRP A 134 -22.22 -4.74 -11.97
C TRP A 134 -21.10 -5.73 -12.34
N ASP A 135 -20.14 -5.29 -13.15
CA ASP A 135 -19.10 -6.15 -13.70
C ASP A 135 -17.75 -5.89 -13.02
N VAL A 136 -16.95 -6.95 -12.92
CA VAL A 136 -15.54 -6.85 -12.56
C VAL A 136 -14.81 -6.15 -13.70
N ASP A 137 -14.29 -4.96 -13.43
CA ASP A 137 -13.52 -4.17 -14.39
C ASP A 137 -12.30 -3.53 -13.70
N PRO A 138 -11.14 -4.21 -13.69
CA PRO A 138 -9.91 -3.66 -13.12
C PRO A 138 -9.32 -2.51 -13.95
N ASP A 139 -9.82 -2.25 -15.16
CA ASP A 139 -9.40 -1.15 -16.02
C ASP A 139 -10.27 0.12 -15.88
N SER A 140 -11.30 0.07 -15.01
CA SER A 140 -12.26 1.15 -14.79
C SER A 140 -11.66 2.41 -14.15
N ALA A 141 -10.62 2.26 -13.31
CA ALA A 141 -9.83 3.39 -12.82
C ALA A 141 -8.85 3.84 -13.92
N ARG A 142 -9.06 5.05 -14.45
CA ARG A 142 -8.31 5.59 -15.60
C ARG A 142 -7.52 6.84 -15.27
N CYS A 143 -6.33 6.94 -15.83
CA CYS A 143 -5.45 8.08 -15.74
C CYS A 143 -6.08 9.32 -16.38
N SER A 144 -6.00 10.45 -15.67
CA SER A 144 -6.42 11.75 -16.18
C SER A 144 -5.61 12.11 -17.43
N GLY A 145 -6.30 12.59 -18.47
CA GLY A 145 -5.71 13.00 -19.74
C GLY A 145 -5.42 11.86 -20.72
N THR A 146 -4.82 10.75 -20.28
CA THR A 146 -4.46 9.63 -21.19
C THR A 146 -5.55 8.57 -21.31
N ASN A 147 -6.49 8.49 -20.35
CA ASN A 147 -7.51 7.44 -20.24
C ASN A 147 -6.96 5.99 -20.18
N THR A 148 -5.65 5.84 -19.95
CA THR A 148 -5.01 4.53 -19.75
C THR A 148 -5.41 3.95 -18.40
N PRO A 149 -5.57 2.62 -18.26
CA PRO A 149 -5.84 2.00 -16.96
C PRO A 149 -4.75 2.31 -15.94
N VAL A 150 -5.13 2.68 -14.72
CA VAL A 150 -4.19 2.98 -13.62
C VAL A 150 -3.31 1.77 -13.31
N ARG A 151 -3.85 0.54 -13.42
CA ARG A 151 -3.09 -0.70 -13.20
C ARG A 151 -1.99 -0.97 -14.23
N ALA A 152 -1.99 -0.28 -15.36
CA ALA A 152 -0.95 -0.40 -16.39
C ALA A 152 0.22 0.56 -16.17
N VAL A 153 0.14 1.46 -15.18
CA VAL A 153 1.19 2.44 -14.85
C VAL A 153 2.41 1.72 -14.29
N THR A 154 3.60 2.12 -14.73
CA THR A 154 4.89 1.57 -14.27
C THR A 154 5.70 2.65 -13.57
N GLU A 155 6.64 2.25 -12.70
CA GLU A 155 7.54 3.20 -12.01
C GLU A 155 8.26 4.13 -12.99
N ALA A 156 8.74 3.58 -14.11
CA ALA A 156 9.44 4.32 -15.16
C ALA A 156 8.60 5.40 -15.84
N SER A 157 7.26 5.26 -15.84
CA SER A 157 6.34 6.26 -16.40
C SER A 157 5.98 7.39 -15.42
N THR A 158 6.36 7.26 -14.14
CA THR A 158 6.04 8.20 -13.07
C THR A 158 7.28 8.97 -12.61
N SER A 159 7.09 10.06 -11.86
CA SER A 159 8.20 10.75 -11.17
C SER A 159 7.73 11.50 -9.93
N PRO A 160 8.51 11.49 -8.82
CA PRO A 160 8.24 12.31 -7.65
C PRO A 160 8.21 13.82 -7.95
N SER A 161 9.01 14.28 -8.92
CA SER A 161 9.06 15.70 -9.29
C SER A 161 7.78 16.21 -9.96
N LYS A 162 6.91 15.30 -10.41
CA LYS A 162 5.60 15.61 -10.99
C LYS A 162 4.48 15.60 -9.94
N CYS A 163 4.78 15.31 -8.67
CA CYS A 163 3.80 15.26 -7.60
C CYS A 163 3.51 16.64 -7.00
N PRO A 164 2.26 16.93 -6.61
CA PRO A 164 1.93 18.14 -5.87
C PRO A 164 2.75 18.27 -4.58
N GLY A 165 3.32 19.44 -4.35
CA GLY A 165 4.10 19.70 -3.13
C GLY A 165 5.49 19.08 -3.09
N TYR A 166 5.99 18.54 -4.22
CA TYR A 166 7.38 18.10 -4.30
C TYR A 166 8.34 19.27 -4.03
N VAL A 167 9.17 19.11 -3.00
CA VAL A 167 10.31 19.98 -2.73
C VAL A 167 11.55 19.18 -3.11
N ALA A 168 12.33 19.69 -4.07
CA ALA A 168 13.60 19.08 -4.42
C ALA A 168 14.51 19.09 -3.19
N THR A 169 14.75 17.92 -2.60
CA THR A 169 15.82 17.75 -1.62
C THR A 169 17.12 17.95 -2.36
N THR A 170 17.61 19.19 -2.30
CA THR A 170 18.97 19.51 -2.75
C THR A 170 19.88 18.93 -1.69
N THR A 171 20.21 17.64 -1.80
CA THR A 171 21.41 17.12 -1.18
C THR A 171 22.56 17.80 -1.92
N THR A 172 22.96 18.98 -1.44
CA THR A 172 24.26 19.55 -1.77
C THR A 172 25.26 18.44 -1.47
N PRO A 173 26.01 17.93 -2.45
CA PRO A 173 27.15 17.08 -2.16
C PRO A 173 28.03 17.94 -1.28
N THR A 174 28.08 17.66 0.01
CA THR A 174 29.08 18.27 0.86
C THR A 174 30.38 17.64 0.37
N THR A 175 31.08 18.34 -0.50
CA THR A 175 32.48 18.07 -0.78
C THR A 175 33.21 18.37 0.52
N THR A 176 33.15 17.44 1.47
CA THR A 176 34.19 17.32 2.49
C THR A 176 35.45 16.97 1.73
N THR A 177 36.21 18.01 1.41
CA THR A 177 37.66 17.93 1.18
C THR A 177 38.22 17.02 2.28
N PRO A 178 38.88 15.90 1.96
CA PRO A 178 39.60 15.13 2.96
C PRO A 178 40.67 16.06 3.55
N GLU A 179 40.50 16.43 4.82
CA GLU A 179 41.53 17.13 5.56
C GLU A 179 42.75 16.21 5.63
N PHE A 180 43.84 16.61 4.98
CA PHE A 180 45.08 15.86 4.93
C PHE A 180 45.74 15.98 6.30
N ILE A 181 45.43 15.05 7.20
CA ILE A 181 46.13 14.90 8.47
C ILE A 181 47.50 14.28 8.14
N PRO A 182 48.63 14.92 8.48
CA PRO A 182 49.93 14.28 8.33
C PRO A 182 50.05 13.17 9.38
N GLU A 183 49.96 11.92 8.94
CA GLU A 183 50.25 10.74 9.77
C GLU A 183 51.74 10.70 10.11
N THR A 184 52.08 11.08 11.35
CA THR A 184 53.34 10.71 11.96
C THR A 184 53.39 9.21 12.23
N THR A 185 54.40 8.60 11.65
CA THR A 185 54.75 7.19 11.65
C THR A 185 54.94 6.66 13.07
N THR A 186 54.13 5.69 13.50
CA THR A 186 54.62 4.58 14.33
C THR A 186 53.66 3.39 14.27
N SER A 187 54.13 2.33 13.61
CA SER A 187 53.56 0.99 13.60
C SER A 187 53.52 0.41 15.02
N PRO A 188 52.44 -0.29 15.38
CA PRO A 188 52.63 -1.71 15.71
C PRO A 188 51.80 -2.64 14.81
N GLN A 189 52.36 -3.82 14.59
CA GLN A 189 51.91 -4.93 13.73
C GLN A 189 50.43 -5.35 13.90
N PRO A 190 49.81 -5.91 12.85
CA PRO A 190 48.47 -6.49 12.92
C PRO A 190 48.50 -7.86 13.60
N VAL A 191 47.71 -8.02 14.65
CA VAL A 191 47.29 -9.35 15.11
C VAL A 191 46.23 -9.86 14.14
N ILE A 192 46.61 -10.86 13.34
CA ILE A 192 45.71 -11.57 12.42
C ILE A 192 44.72 -12.36 13.28
N THR A 193 43.51 -11.83 13.46
CA THR A 193 42.36 -12.66 13.81
C THR A 193 41.56 -12.90 12.54
N THR A 194 41.65 -14.12 12.03
CA THR A 194 40.87 -14.62 10.90
C THR A 194 39.38 -14.59 11.23
N GLN A 195 38.68 -13.51 10.90
CA GLN A 195 37.24 -13.56 10.73
C GLN A 195 36.94 -13.91 9.28
N LYS A 196 36.65 -15.20 9.09
CA LYS A 196 36.05 -15.79 7.88
C LYS A 196 34.83 -14.95 7.46
N PRO A 197 34.71 -14.50 6.19
CA PRO A 197 33.49 -13.83 5.75
C PRO A 197 32.30 -14.78 5.96
N LYS A 198 31.28 -14.32 6.69
CA LYS A 198 30.01 -15.03 6.79
C LYS A 198 29.43 -15.13 5.38
N HIS A 199 29.34 -16.36 4.89
CA HIS A 199 28.75 -16.71 3.62
C HIS A 199 27.22 -16.67 3.76
N LEU A 200 26.61 -15.52 3.54
CA LEU A 200 25.15 -15.43 3.37
C LEU A 200 24.82 -14.44 2.25
N MET A 201 24.99 -14.89 1.01
CA MET A 201 24.17 -14.41 -0.09
C MET A 201 23.42 -15.61 -0.66
N ASN A 202 22.12 -15.69 -0.34
CA ASN A 202 21.21 -16.58 -1.05
C ASN A 202 20.69 -15.82 -2.28
N PHE A 203 21.19 -16.18 -3.46
CA PHE A 203 20.62 -15.73 -4.73
C PHE A 203 19.47 -16.66 -5.10
N ASN A 204 18.25 -16.13 -5.21
CA ASN A 204 17.06 -16.92 -5.51
C ASN A 204 16.72 -16.80 -7.01
N CYS A 205 17.03 -17.83 -7.81
CA CYS A 205 16.60 -17.95 -9.21
C CYS A 205 15.37 -18.88 -9.27
N THR A 206 14.17 -18.40 -8.93
CA THR A 206 12.96 -19.25 -8.86
C THR A 206 12.12 -19.30 -10.14
N SER A 207 12.47 -18.57 -11.21
CA SER A 207 11.59 -18.36 -12.36
C SER A 207 12.12 -18.87 -13.72
N ILE A 208 13.03 -19.84 -13.76
CA ILE A 208 13.31 -20.55 -15.02
C ILE A 208 12.42 -21.80 -15.04
N LEU A 209 11.36 -21.77 -15.84
CA LEU A 209 10.60 -22.96 -16.21
C LEU A 209 11.58 -24.01 -16.76
N GLU A 210 11.72 -25.12 -16.05
CA GLU A 210 12.53 -26.27 -16.46
C GLU A 210 12.08 -26.74 -17.85
N ARG A 211 12.87 -26.47 -18.89
CA ARG A 211 12.81 -27.31 -20.09
C ARG A 211 13.43 -28.65 -19.70
N LYS A 212 12.58 -29.57 -19.29
CA LYS A 212 12.91 -31.00 -19.25
C LYS A 212 13.16 -31.42 -20.70
N ASN A 213 14.41 -31.68 -21.06
CA ASN A 213 14.84 -32.84 -21.84
C ASN A 213 16.32 -32.71 -22.24
N ASP A 214 16.95 -33.88 -22.36
CA ASP A 214 18.29 -34.16 -22.89
C ASP A 214 19.44 -34.20 -21.86
N GLY A 215 19.38 -35.20 -20.97
CA GLY A 215 20.50 -36.11 -20.64
C GLY A 215 21.89 -35.55 -20.28
N GLY A 216 22.05 -34.28 -19.97
CA GLY A 216 23.34 -33.64 -19.65
C GLY A 216 23.34 -33.02 -18.25
N ASP A 217 24.43 -33.26 -17.51
CA ASP A 217 24.68 -32.70 -16.17
C ASP A 217 24.91 -31.18 -16.25
N CYS A 218 23.81 -30.41 -16.26
CA CYS A 218 23.83 -28.96 -16.22
C CYS A 218 24.06 -28.48 -14.77
N GLY A 219 25.12 -27.70 -14.54
CA GLY A 219 25.40 -27.12 -13.22
C GLY A 219 24.30 -26.15 -12.75
N LYS A 220 24.24 -25.92 -11.43
CA LYS A 220 23.26 -25.02 -10.79
C LYS A 220 23.24 -23.63 -11.49
N PRO A 221 22.05 -23.02 -11.67
CA PRO A 221 21.95 -21.68 -12.25
C PRO A 221 22.74 -20.67 -11.42
N ALA A 222 23.51 -19.82 -12.09
CA ALA A 222 24.31 -18.75 -11.49
C ALA A 222 23.79 -17.38 -11.92
N CYS A 223 23.83 -16.42 -11.00
CA CYS A 223 23.44 -15.04 -11.27
C CYS A 223 24.54 -14.32 -12.07
N THR A 224 24.21 -13.77 -13.24
CA THR A 224 25.19 -13.06 -14.09
C THR A 224 25.10 -11.54 -13.94
N THR A 225 23.97 -11.00 -13.48
CA THR A 225 23.75 -9.56 -13.29
C THR A 225 22.92 -9.31 -12.03
N LEU A 226 23.44 -8.51 -11.11
CA LEU A 226 22.78 -8.15 -9.84
C LEU A 226 21.91 -6.91 -10.01
N LEU A 227 20.70 -6.92 -9.44
CA LEU A 227 19.81 -5.76 -9.40
C LEU A 227 19.43 -5.46 -7.95
N ASN A 228 19.71 -4.23 -7.50
CA ASN A 228 19.33 -3.62 -6.22
C ASN A 228 19.33 -4.54 -4.98
N CYS A 229 20.38 -4.46 -4.18
CA CYS A 229 20.44 -5.11 -2.87
C CYS A 229 19.76 -4.22 -1.81
N ALA A 230 18.54 -4.56 -1.42
CA ALA A 230 17.88 -3.95 -0.28
C ALA A 230 18.40 -4.60 1.01
N ASN A 231 19.21 -3.87 1.77
CA ASN A 231 19.64 -4.18 3.14
C ASN A 231 20.04 -5.64 3.42
N PHE A 232 21.29 -5.97 3.09
CA PHE A 232 22.14 -7.06 3.61
C PHE A 232 21.61 -8.52 3.69
N LEU A 233 20.34 -8.82 3.37
CA LEU A 233 19.80 -10.19 3.50
C LEU A 233 19.32 -10.83 2.19
N SER A 234 19.06 -10.07 1.11
CA SER A 234 18.73 -10.66 -0.20
C SER A 234 19.01 -9.70 -1.36
N CYS A 235 19.48 -10.24 -2.50
CA CYS A 235 19.58 -9.51 -3.77
C CYS A 235 18.78 -10.24 -4.84
N LEU A 236 18.08 -9.50 -5.69
CA LEU A 236 17.33 -10.03 -6.83
C LEU A 236 18.27 -10.16 -8.05
N CYS A 237 18.11 -11.24 -8.81
CA CYS A 237 18.92 -11.49 -9.99
C CYS A 237 18.19 -11.04 -11.26
N SER A 238 18.85 -10.23 -12.09
CA SER A 238 18.24 -9.74 -13.34
C SER A 238 18.33 -10.76 -14.47
N THR A 239 19.35 -11.62 -14.45
CA THR A 239 19.60 -12.65 -15.48
C THR A 239 20.25 -13.89 -14.84
N CYS A 240 19.61 -15.05 -14.98
CA CYS A 240 20.17 -16.34 -14.53
C CYS A 240 20.65 -17.14 -15.76
N ALA A 241 21.87 -17.69 -15.71
CA ALA A 241 22.43 -18.54 -16.77
C ALA A 241 22.85 -19.91 -16.21
N LEU A 242 22.76 -20.95 -17.04
CA LEU A 242 23.33 -22.28 -16.73
C LEU A 242 24.84 -22.24 -16.95
N CYS A 243 25.63 -22.59 -15.93
CA CYS A 243 27.08 -22.70 -16.06
C CYS A 243 27.45 -23.80 -17.06
N ARG A 244 28.10 -23.42 -18.18
CA ARG A 244 28.72 -24.36 -19.12
C ARG A 244 30.09 -24.76 -18.54
N LYS A 245 30.31 -26.03 -18.20
CA LYS A 245 31.67 -26.54 -17.92
C LYS A 245 32.52 -26.33 -19.18
N ARG A 246 33.72 -25.74 -19.03
CA ARG A 246 34.79 -25.89 -20.02
C ARG A 246 35.47 -27.24 -19.80
#